data_AF-A0A0G9MS43-F1
#
_entry.id   AF-A0A0G9MS43-F1
#
_cell.length_a   1.000
_cell.length_b   1.000
_cell.length_c   1.000
_cell.angle_alpha   90.00
_cell.angle_beta   90.00
_cell.angle_gamma   90.00
#
_symmetry.space_group_name_H-M   'P 1'
#
loop_
_entity.id
_entity.type
_entity.pdbx_description
1 polymer ?
#
loop_
_entity_poly.entity_id
_entity_poly.type
_entity_poly.pdbx_seq_one_letter_code
_entity_poly.pdbx_strand_id
1 'polypeptide(L)'
;MTDATKRRLFAACLSFIAAGCATTPPTHYFGVDLQAPIVPVEAPMDARIASLEAKLQEATCALPEFSANRCGAYAIEYERLRSERRALLWADMTYAPLTSLARRAQTGDEAAQLELGIRFEEGRGVVRDLDNARRLYRLAATPSGGDMPIYVPGVGDAPGTVQWFNTGPRREGLAEARERLQALDARMEGETQ
;
A
#
# COMPACT_ATOMS: atom_id res chain seq x y z
N MET A 1 -45.32 10.33 46.04
CA MET A 1 -44.54 9.13 45.66
C MET A 1 -45.01 8.77 44.26
N THR A 2 -44.30 8.93 43.15
CA THR A 2 -42.93 8.52 42.83
C THR A 2 -42.43 9.29 41.59
N ASP A 3 -41.65 10.37 41.79
CA ASP A 3 -41.02 11.12 40.69
C ASP A 3 -39.48 10.91 40.62
N ALA A 4 -38.91 10.28 41.66
CA ALA A 4 -37.48 10.01 41.75
C ALA A 4 -37.01 8.76 40.98
N THR A 5 -37.92 7.85 40.62
CA THR A 5 -37.56 6.56 40.01
C THR A 5 -37.38 6.64 38.49
N LYS A 6 -38.08 7.56 37.80
CA LYS A 6 -38.01 7.69 36.32
C LYS A 6 -36.73 8.35 35.82
N ARG A 7 -36.08 9.20 36.62
CA ARG A 7 -34.81 9.86 36.24
C ARG A 7 -33.58 8.96 36.31
N ARG A 8 -33.61 7.88 37.10
CA ARG A 8 -32.50 6.93 37.19
C ARG A 8 -32.47 5.90 36.05
N LEU A 9 -33.61 5.63 35.42
CA LEU A 9 -33.68 4.73 34.26
C LEU A 9 -33.23 5.40 32.95
N PHE A 10 -33.43 6.71 32.79
CA PHE A 10 -32.96 7.42 31.59
C PHE A 10 -31.44 7.69 31.58
N ALA A 11 -30.79 7.76 32.75
CA ALA A 11 -29.35 7.98 32.84
C ALA A 11 -28.51 6.73 32.53
N ALA A 12 -29.08 5.53 32.67
CA ALA A 12 -28.36 4.27 32.40
C ALA A 12 -28.34 3.88 30.91
N CYS A 13 -29.19 4.50 30.08
CA CYS A 13 -29.28 4.16 28.66
C CYS A 13 -28.39 5.03 27.76
N LEU A 14 -27.95 6.21 28.22
CA LEU A 14 -27.06 7.10 27.47
C LEU A 14 -25.58 6.70 27.51
N SER A 15 -25.20 5.73 28.35
CA SER A 15 -23.81 5.25 28.46
C SER A 15 -23.47 4.10 27.49
N PHE A 16 -24.46 3.56 26.78
CA PHE A 16 -24.28 2.33 25.97
C PHE A 16 -24.26 2.57 24.45
N ILE A 17 -24.41 3.81 23.98
CA ILE A 17 -24.46 4.13 22.54
C ILE A 17 -23.05 4.37 21.94
N ALA A 18 -22.00 4.41 22.75
CA ALA A 18 -20.62 4.64 22.27
C ALA A 18 -19.84 3.35 21.95
N ALA A 19 -20.52 2.23 21.65
CA ALA A 19 -19.87 0.99 21.24
C ALA A 19 -20.54 0.40 19.98
N GLY A 20 -19.87 0.54 18.84
CA GLY A 20 -20.21 -0.14 17.58
C GLY A 20 -20.60 0.85 16.48
N CYS A 21 -19.90 1.00 15.36
CA CYS A 21 -18.86 0.17 14.76
C CYS A 21 -17.54 0.94 14.70
N ALA A 22 -16.58 0.60 15.56
CA ALA A 22 -15.19 0.82 15.20
C ALA A 22 -14.86 -0.26 14.16
N THR A 23 -15.09 0.03 12.87
CA THR A 23 -14.47 -0.75 11.79
C THR A 23 -12.97 -0.52 11.93
N THR A 24 -12.30 -1.37 12.72
CA THR A 24 -10.84 -1.39 12.76
C THR A 24 -10.39 -1.59 11.32
N PRO A 25 -9.62 -0.66 10.73
CA PRO A 25 -9.17 -0.81 9.36
C PRO A 25 -8.42 -2.14 9.27
N PRO A 26 -8.58 -2.86 8.15
CA PRO A 26 -7.89 -4.13 7.95
C PRO A 26 -6.40 -3.92 8.24
N THR A 27 -5.90 -4.66 9.22
CA THR A 27 -4.52 -4.52 9.68
C THR A 27 -3.56 -5.23 8.74
N HIS A 28 -4.05 -6.17 7.94
CA HIS A 28 -3.26 -6.94 7.00
C HIS A 28 -3.95 -7.07 5.63
N TYR A 29 -3.16 -7.16 4.58
CA TYR A 29 -3.61 -7.48 3.22
C TYR A 29 -2.62 -8.43 2.56
N PHE A 30 -3.06 -9.64 2.20
CA PHE A 30 -2.17 -10.71 1.70
C PHE A 30 -0.95 -10.98 2.62
N GLY A 31 -1.14 -10.88 3.93
CA GLY A 31 -0.05 -11.04 4.91
C GLY A 31 0.85 -9.81 5.10
N VAL A 32 0.65 -8.73 4.34
CA VAL A 32 1.35 -7.46 4.53
C VAL A 32 0.67 -6.66 5.64
N ASP A 33 1.43 -6.26 6.67
CA ASP A 33 0.97 -5.34 7.72
C ASP A 33 0.75 -3.93 7.14
N LEU A 34 -0.50 -3.46 7.17
CA LEU A 34 -0.96 -2.16 6.68
C LEU A 34 -0.75 -1.03 7.71
N GLN A 35 -0.51 -1.39 8.97
CA GLN A 35 -0.23 -0.48 10.09
C GLN A 35 1.27 -0.26 10.30
N ALA A 36 2.12 -1.06 9.64
CA ALA A 36 3.56 -0.86 9.64
C ALA A 36 3.88 0.60 9.24
N PRO A 37 4.77 1.29 9.99
CA PRO A 37 5.19 2.62 9.62
C PRO A 37 5.80 2.59 8.23
N ILE A 38 5.43 3.54 7.39
CA ILE A 38 6.06 3.72 6.09
C ILE A 38 7.50 4.15 6.35
N VAL A 39 8.41 3.18 6.44
CA VAL A 39 9.84 3.44 6.43
C VAL A 39 10.23 3.74 4.98
N PRO A 40 10.71 4.95 4.68
CA PRO A 40 11.26 5.22 3.35
C PRO A 40 12.43 4.27 3.13
N VAL A 41 12.46 3.58 1.99
CA VAL A 41 13.55 2.68 1.60
C VAL A 41 14.87 3.44 1.39
N GLU A 42 14.84 4.77 1.47
CA GLU A 42 15.94 5.72 1.33
C GLU A 42 16.86 5.83 2.58
N ALA A 43 16.52 5.14 3.68
CA ALA A 43 17.19 5.27 4.97
C ALA A 43 18.74 5.22 4.94
N PRO A 44 19.45 4.42 4.12
CA PRO A 44 20.91 4.42 4.12
C PRO A 44 21.53 5.60 3.33
N MET A 45 20.88 6.09 2.27
CA MET A 45 21.39 7.19 1.43
C MET A 45 21.13 8.54 2.09
N ASP A 46 19.94 8.77 2.64
CA ASP A 46 19.61 10.00 3.34
C ASP A 46 20.40 10.15 4.64
N ALA A 47 20.63 9.05 5.38
CA ALA A 47 21.51 9.06 6.54
C ALA A 47 22.96 9.39 6.15
N ARG A 48 23.46 8.90 5.01
CA ARG A 48 24.78 9.26 4.48
C ARG A 48 24.85 10.74 4.08
N ILE A 49 23.85 11.26 3.38
CA ILE A 49 23.78 12.68 2.99
C ILE A 49 23.75 13.56 4.25
N ALA A 50 22.89 13.26 5.23
CA ALA A 50 22.83 13.99 6.49
C ALA A 50 24.16 13.92 7.27
N SER A 51 24.84 12.77 7.26
CA SER A 51 26.17 12.63 7.88
C SER A 51 27.24 13.46 7.17
N LEU A 52 27.15 13.62 5.85
CA LEU A 52 28.07 14.44 5.06
C LEU A 52 27.78 15.93 5.24
N GLU A 53 26.52 16.34 5.30
CA GLU A 53 26.11 17.70 5.64
C GLU A 53 26.63 18.10 7.03
N ALA A 54 26.50 17.21 8.02
CA ALA A 54 27.05 17.43 9.36
C ALA A 54 28.57 17.61 9.34
N LYS A 55 29.30 16.78 8.58
CA LYS A 55 30.77 16.89 8.43
C LYS A 55 31.20 18.15 7.67
N LEU A 56 30.41 18.60 6.70
CA LEU A 56 30.66 19.86 5.98
C LEU A 56 30.43 21.09 6.88
N GLN A 57 29.50 20.99 7.83
CA GLN A 57 29.20 22.03 8.82
C GLN A 57 30.21 22.07 9.99
N GLU A 58 31.13 21.10 10.11
CA GLU A 58 32.17 21.12 11.14
C GLU A 58 33.09 22.34 10.97
N ALA A 59 33.45 22.98 12.10
CA ALA A 59 34.26 24.20 12.12
C ALA A 59 35.63 24.06 11.40
N THR A 60 36.14 22.84 11.26
CA THR A 60 37.36 22.51 10.53
C THR A 60 37.25 22.74 9.02
N CYS A 61 36.05 22.73 8.45
CA CYS A 61 35.82 23.06 7.03
C CYS A 61 35.75 24.57 6.76
N ALA A 62 35.64 25.40 7.80
CA ALA A 62 35.67 26.86 7.69
C ALA A 62 37.10 27.43 7.72
N LEU A 63 38.11 26.63 8.08
CA LEU A 63 39.50 27.05 8.12
C LEU A 63 40.19 26.83 6.75
N PRO A 64 40.92 27.83 6.22
CA PRO A 64 41.49 27.79 4.88
C PRO A 64 42.56 26.70 4.69
N GLU A 65 43.18 26.23 5.77
CA GLU A 65 44.24 25.21 5.71
C GLU A 65 43.70 23.76 5.62
N PHE A 66 42.46 23.53 6.07
CA PHE A 66 41.84 22.20 6.11
C PHE A 66 40.71 22.01 5.09
N SER A 67 40.22 23.11 4.48
CA SER A 67 39.13 23.11 3.50
C SER A 67 39.48 22.36 2.21
N ALA A 68 40.75 22.33 1.82
CA ALA A 68 41.17 21.80 0.52
C ALA A 68 41.12 20.26 0.42
N ASN A 69 41.60 19.52 1.44
CA ASN A 69 41.85 18.08 1.29
C ASN A 69 40.75 17.16 1.86
N ARG A 70 40.16 17.47 3.02
CA ARG A 70 39.09 16.63 3.61
C ARG A 70 37.69 17.11 3.24
N CYS A 71 37.46 18.42 3.30
CA CYS A 71 36.15 19.00 3.01
C CYS A 71 35.85 18.99 1.50
N GLY A 72 36.87 19.12 0.65
CA GLY A 72 36.75 18.89 -0.80
C GLY A 72 36.27 17.48 -1.15
N ALA A 73 36.82 16.44 -0.48
CA ALA A 73 36.38 15.05 -0.70
C ALA A 73 34.92 14.83 -0.25
N TYR A 74 34.51 15.42 0.88
CA TYR A 74 33.11 15.37 1.33
C TYR A 74 32.16 16.15 0.42
N ALA A 75 32.58 17.30 -0.13
CA ALA A 75 31.78 18.08 -1.06
C ALA A 75 31.56 17.34 -2.39
N ILE A 76 32.58 16.67 -2.92
CA ILE A 76 32.48 15.86 -4.14
C ILE A 76 31.54 14.67 -3.92
N GLU A 77 31.69 13.94 -2.81
CA GLU A 77 30.81 12.82 -2.47
C GLU A 77 29.37 13.31 -2.20
N TYR A 78 29.19 14.47 -1.57
CA TYR A 78 27.89 15.08 -1.34
C TYR A 78 27.18 15.45 -2.64
N GLU A 79 27.84 16.11 -3.59
CA GLU A 79 27.25 16.47 -4.88
C GLU A 79 26.90 15.22 -5.71
N ARG A 80 27.78 14.21 -5.68
CA ARG A 80 27.52 12.91 -6.30
C ARG A 80 26.26 12.27 -5.75
N LEU A 81 26.18 12.08 -4.43
CA LEU A 81 25.01 11.49 -3.76
C LEU A 81 23.74 12.32 -3.94
N ARG A 82 23.83 13.66 -3.96
CA ARG A 82 22.70 14.56 -4.21
C ARG A 82 22.17 14.44 -5.63
N SER A 83 23.04 14.27 -6.62
CA SER A 83 22.65 14.04 -8.01
C SER A 83 22.04 12.65 -8.23
N GLU A 84 22.58 11.62 -7.59
CA GLU A 84 22.04 10.25 -7.58
C GLU A 84 20.69 10.17 -6.86
N ARG A 85 20.52 10.88 -5.74
CA ARG A 85 19.23 10.99 -5.03
C ARG A 85 18.14 11.61 -5.91
N ARG A 86 18.48 12.66 -6.67
CA ARG A 86 17.57 13.25 -7.65
C ARG A 86 17.29 12.29 -8.82
N ALA A 87 18.22 11.38 -9.14
CA ALA A 87 18.00 10.31 -10.12
C ALA A 87 17.01 9.24 -9.63
N LEU A 88 17.08 8.91 -8.34
CA LEU A 88 16.20 7.94 -7.69
C LEU A 88 14.79 8.49 -7.49
N LEU A 89 14.62 9.79 -7.25
CA LEU A 89 13.30 10.43 -7.09
C LEU A 89 12.36 10.31 -8.31
N TRP A 90 12.87 10.00 -9.52
CA TRP A 90 12.05 9.64 -10.70
C TRP A 90 12.13 8.16 -11.08
N ALA A 91 13.15 7.42 -10.61
CA ALA A 91 13.24 5.97 -10.75
C ALA A 91 12.35 5.22 -9.73
N ASP A 92 11.99 5.87 -8.63
CA ASP A 92 11.23 5.31 -7.50
C ASP A 92 9.69 5.51 -7.65
N MET A 93 9.17 5.22 -8.84
CA MET A 93 7.80 4.70 -8.91
C MET A 93 7.76 3.21 -8.55
N THR A 94 8.94 2.56 -8.50
CA THR A 94 9.14 1.10 -8.36
C THR A 94 9.45 0.63 -6.94
N TYR A 95 9.84 1.49 -6.00
CA TYR A 95 10.02 1.20 -4.57
C TYR A 95 8.92 1.85 -3.71
N ALA A 96 7.70 1.98 -4.25
CA ALA A 96 6.53 2.29 -3.42
C ALA A 96 6.53 1.36 -2.20
N PRO A 97 6.52 1.88 -0.95
CA PRO A 97 6.65 1.06 0.23
C PRO A 97 5.57 -0.03 0.21
N LEU A 98 5.94 -1.27 0.55
CA LEU A 98 5.04 -2.43 0.44
C LEU A 98 3.66 -2.16 1.08
N THR A 99 3.65 -1.47 2.22
CA THR A 99 2.46 -1.01 2.92
C THR A 99 1.58 -0.06 2.10
N SER A 100 2.17 0.92 1.40
CA SER A 100 1.39 1.87 0.58
C SER A 100 0.85 1.20 -0.68
N LEU A 101 1.64 0.30 -1.27
CA LEU A 101 1.22 -0.52 -2.40
C LEU A 101 0.06 -1.44 -2.04
N ALA A 102 0.17 -2.15 -0.91
CA ALA A 102 -0.87 -3.02 -0.40
C ALA A 102 -2.16 -2.25 -0.08
N ARG A 103 -2.05 -1.01 0.42
CA ARG A 103 -3.20 -0.13 0.66
C ARG A 103 -3.91 0.26 -0.65
N ARG A 104 -3.15 0.60 -1.70
CA ARG A 104 -3.73 0.88 -3.03
C ARG A 104 -4.37 -0.36 -3.63
N ALA A 105 -3.69 -1.50 -3.57
CA ALA A 105 -4.22 -2.77 -4.07
C ALA A 105 -5.53 -3.17 -3.38
N GLN A 106 -5.64 -2.91 -2.08
CA GLN A 106 -6.86 -3.09 -1.30
C GLN A 106 -8.01 -2.18 -1.76
N THR A 107 -7.73 -0.97 -2.23
CA THR A 107 -8.77 -0.05 -2.78
C THR A 107 -9.27 -0.43 -4.17
N GLY A 108 -8.74 -1.50 -4.78
CA GLY A 108 -9.13 -1.93 -6.13
C GLY A 108 -8.37 -1.20 -7.24
N ASP A 109 -7.17 -0.72 -6.94
CA ASP A 109 -6.24 -0.20 -7.95
C ASP A 109 -5.58 -1.37 -8.70
N GLU A 110 -5.98 -1.57 -9.95
CA GLU A 110 -5.54 -2.68 -10.80
C GLU A 110 -4.01 -2.67 -11.00
N ALA A 111 -3.41 -1.48 -11.13
CA ALA A 111 -1.95 -1.35 -11.29
C ALA A 111 -1.22 -1.70 -9.99
N ALA A 112 -1.76 -1.30 -8.84
CA ALA A 112 -1.19 -1.68 -7.55
C ALA A 112 -1.32 -3.18 -7.27
N GLN A 113 -2.43 -3.82 -7.68
CA GLN A 113 -2.62 -5.26 -7.59
C GLN A 113 -1.62 -6.02 -8.46
N LEU A 114 -1.39 -5.55 -9.69
CA LEU A 114 -0.37 -6.10 -10.59
C LEU A 114 1.03 -6.01 -9.96
N GLU A 115 1.45 -4.82 -9.54
CA GLU A 115 2.77 -4.61 -8.95
C GLU A 115 2.95 -5.43 -7.66
N LEU A 116 1.93 -5.51 -6.80
CA LEU A 116 2.01 -6.34 -5.59
C LEU A 116 2.16 -7.83 -5.94
N GLY A 117 1.48 -8.30 -6.98
CA GLY A 117 1.63 -9.66 -7.50
C GLY A 117 3.05 -9.95 -7.99
N ILE A 118 3.67 -9.02 -8.73
CA ILE A 118 5.08 -9.15 -9.18
C ILE A 118 6.03 -9.24 -7.99
N ARG A 119 5.78 -8.46 -6.93
CA ARG A 119 6.63 -8.54 -5.72
C ARG A 119 6.50 -9.87 -4.98
N PHE A 120 5.31 -10.46 -4.94
CA PHE A 120 5.11 -11.82 -4.40
C PHE A 120 5.73 -12.89 -5.30
N GLU A 121 5.71 -12.73 -6.61
CA GLU A 121 6.35 -13.65 -7.55
C GLU A 121 7.88 -13.62 -7.43
N GLU A 122 8.47 -12.44 -7.31
CA GLU A 122 9.91 -12.27 -7.23
C GLU A 122 10.49 -12.32 -5.81
N GLY A 123 9.65 -12.17 -4.78
CA GLY A 123 10.09 -12.06 -3.39
C GLY A 123 10.70 -10.69 -3.03
N ARG A 124 10.27 -9.62 -3.70
CA ARG A 124 10.78 -8.25 -3.46
C ARG A 124 10.13 -7.62 -2.23
N GLY A 125 10.79 -7.74 -1.08
CA GLY A 125 10.30 -7.18 0.20
C GLY A 125 9.19 -8.01 0.87
N VAL A 126 8.83 -9.15 0.29
CA VAL A 126 7.90 -10.16 0.84
C VAL A 126 8.48 -11.55 0.64
N VAL A 127 8.02 -12.52 1.42
CA VAL A 127 8.30 -13.93 1.15
C VAL A 127 7.69 -14.29 -0.20
N ARG A 128 8.45 -14.99 -1.05
CA ARG A 128 7.98 -15.43 -2.36
C ARG A 128 6.77 -16.35 -2.19
N ASP A 129 5.67 -16.01 -2.82
CA ASP A 129 4.39 -16.73 -2.72
C ASP A 129 3.63 -16.63 -4.05
N LEU A 130 3.73 -17.70 -4.84
CA LEU A 130 3.12 -17.76 -6.17
C LEU A 130 1.59 -17.85 -6.10
N ASP A 131 1.02 -18.41 -5.04
CA ASP A 131 -0.43 -18.49 -4.87
C ASP A 131 -1.04 -17.11 -4.63
N ASN A 132 -0.39 -16.30 -3.78
CA ASN A 132 -0.80 -14.93 -3.55
C ASN A 132 -0.56 -14.04 -4.79
N ALA A 133 0.55 -14.24 -5.51
CA ALA A 133 0.79 -13.57 -6.79
C ALA A 133 -0.32 -13.88 -7.81
N ARG A 134 -0.68 -15.16 -7.97
CA ARG A 134 -1.76 -15.62 -8.86
C ARG A 134 -3.11 -14.96 -8.53
N ARG A 135 -3.45 -14.88 -7.24
CA ARG A 135 -4.68 -14.22 -6.78
C ARG A 135 -4.70 -12.74 -7.13
N LEU A 136 -3.58 -12.04 -6.93
CA LEU A 136 -3.45 -10.62 -7.23
C LEU A 136 -3.51 -10.34 -8.74
N TYR A 137 -2.90 -11.18 -9.57
CA TYR A 137 -3.02 -11.07 -11.02
C TYR A 137 -4.44 -11.29 -11.51
N ARG A 138 -5.18 -12.24 -10.91
CA ARG A 138 -6.59 -12.45 -11.23
C ARG A 138 -7.44 -11.22 -10.91
N LEU A 139 -7.19 -10.57 -9.78
CA LEU A 139 -7.88 -9.33 -9.41
C LEU A 139 -7.57 -8.21 -10.41
N ALA A 140 -6.28 -7.99 -10.71
CA ALA A 140 -5.85 -6.98 -11.67
C ALA A 140 -6.35 -7.23 -13.10
N ALA A 141 -6.56 -8.50 -13.46
CA ALA A 141 -7.12 -8.93 -14.75
C ALA A 141 -8.65 -8.77 -14.84
N THR A 142 -9.34 -8.63 -13.71
CA THR A 142 -10.80 -8.56 -13.66
C THR A 142 -11.26 -7.11 -13.81
N PRO A 143 -12.29 -6.83 -14.65
CA PRO A 143 -12.85 -5.48 -14.76
C PRO A 143 -13.39 -4.99 -13.42
N SER A 144 -13.09 -3.74 -13.07
CA SER A 144 -13.58 -3.09 -11.86
C SER A 144 -14.50 -1.91 -12.19
N GLY A 145 -15.44 -1.60 -11.28
CA GLY A 145 -16.37 -0.48 -11.44
C GLY A 145 -17.49 -0.72 -12.47
N GLY A 146 -18.20 0.36 -12.81
CA GLY A 146 -19.35 0.34 -13.70
C GLY A 146 -20.67 -0.03 -13.01
N ASP A 147 -21.66 -0.40 -13.81
CA ASP A 147 -22.98 -0.77 -13.30
C ASP A 147 -22.96 -2.21 -12.79
N MET A 148 -23.24 -2.36 -11.49
CA MET A 148 -23.28 -3.63 -10.81
C MET A 148 -24.73 -4.01 -10.48
N PRO A 149 -25.22 -5.19 -10.87
CA PRO A 149 -26.54 -5.66 -10.49
C PRO A 149 -26.52 -6.17 -9.05
N ILE A 150 -27.41 -5.64 -8.22
CA ILE A 150 -27.71 -6.16 -6.87
C ILE A 150 -29.02 -6.91 -6.96
N TYR A 151 -28.98 -8.20 -6.65
CA TYR A 151 -30.19 -8.99 -6.49
C TYR A 151 -30.79 -8.71 -5.11
N VAL A 152 -32.01 -8.17 -5.11
CA VAL A 152 -32.81 -7.95 -3.91
C VAL A 152 -33.87 -9.06 -3.86
N PRO A 153 -33.75 -10.05 -2.96
CA PRO A 153 -34.77 -11.07 -2.82
C PRO A 153 -36.10 -10.43 -2.42
N GLY A 154 -37.20 -10.95 -2.94
CA GLY A 154 -38.53 -10.52 -2.54
C GLY A 154 -38.86 -10.99 -1.12
N VAL A 155 -39.78 -10.29 -0.47
CA VAL A 155 -40.27 -10.65 0.87
C VAL A 155 -41.64 -11.33 0.71
N GLY A 156 -41.81 -12.52 1.28
CA GLY A 156 -43.02 -13.33 1.12
C GLY A 156 -43.12 -13.94 -0.27
N ASP A 157 -44.29 -13.82 -0.91
CA ASP A 157 -44.55 -14.34 -2.27
C ASP A 157 -44.10 -13.37 -3.39
N ALA A 158 -43.57 -12.20 -3.04
CA ALA A 158 -43.09 -11.24 -4.03
C ALA A 158 -41.84 -11.77 -4.75
N PRO A 159 -41.73 -11.59 -6.09
CA PRO A 159 -40.51 -11.96 -6.80
C PRO A 159 -39.35 -11.03 -6.42
N GLY A 160 -38.13 -11.56 -6.44
CA GLY A 160 -36.92 -10.74 -6.32
C GLY A 160 -36.73 -9.80 -7.50
N THR A 161 -36.01 -8.71 -7.28
CA THR A 161 -35.70 -7.70 -8.30
C THR A 161 -34.20 -7.54 -8.45
N VAL A 162 -33.75 -7.18 -9.65
CA VAL A 162 -32.36 -6.78 -9.90
C VAL A 162 -32.32 -5.27 -9.98
N GLN A 163 -31.59 -4.66 -9.04
CA GLN A 163 -31.36 -3.22 -9.02
C GLN A 163 -29.96 -2.91 -9.52
N TRP A 164 -29.83 -1.91 -10.39
CA TRP A 164 -28.54 -1.49 -10.93
C TRP A 164 -27.95 -0.38 -10.08
N PHE A 165 -26.71 -0.56 -9.62
CA PHE A 165 -25.96 0.45 -8.88
C PHE A 165 -24.70 0.83 -9.66
N ASN A 166 -24.51 2.13 -9.88
CA ASN A 166 -23.28 2.62 -10.49
C ASN A 166 -22.17 2.69 -9.44
N THR A 167 -21.11 1.92 -9.63
CA THR A 167 -19.95 1.85 -8.71
C THR A 167 -18.77 2.73 -9.15
N GLY A 168 -19.01 3.63 -10.11
CA GLY A 168 -17.99 4.50 -10.71
C GLY A 168 -17.67 4.14 -12.16
N PRO A 169 -16.63 4.75 -12.75
CA PRO A 169 -16.23 4.47 -14.13
C PRO A 169 -15.81 3.01 -14.27
N ARG A 170 -16.29 2.34 -15.32
CA ARG A 170 -15.85 1.00 -15.67
C ARG A 170 -14.39 1.04 -16.10
N ARG A 171 -13.55 0.25 -15.43
CA ARG A 171 -12.16 0.02 -15.79
C ARG A 171 -12.06 -1.41 -16.32
N GLU A 172 -11.39 -1.55 -17.46
CA GLU A 172 -11.07 -2.87 -17.98
C GLU A 172 -9.86 -3.41 -17.23
N GLY A 173 -9.93 -4.66 -16.81
CA GLY A 173 -8.79 -5.30 -16.15
C GLY A 173 -7.56 -5.32 -17.06
N LEU A 174 -6.37 -5.22 -16.47
CA LEU A 174 -5.11 -5.08 -17.18
C LEU A 174 -4.80 -6.31 -18.04
N ALA A 175 -4.54 -6.09 -19.33
CA ALA A 175 -4.12 -7.15 -20.24
C ALA A 175 -2.77 -7.77 -19.80
N GLU A 176 -1.87 -6.93 -19.30
CA GLU A 176 -0.58 -7.35 -18.76
C GLU A 176 -0.73 -8.32 -17.56
N ALA A 177 -1.73 -8.11 -16.71
CA ALA A 177 -2.03 -9.01 -15.60
C ALA A 177 -2.54 -10.38 -16.08
N ARG A 178 -3.34 -10.40 -17.15
CA ARG A 178 -3.84 -11.66 -17.76
C ARG A 178 -2.70 -12.48 -18.35
N GLU A 179 -1.77 -11.83 -19.05
CA GLU A 179 -0.61 -12.48 -19.65
C GLU A 179 0.29 -13.09 -18.57
N ARG A 180 0.64 -12.31 -17.53
CA ARG A 180 1.44 -12.82 -16.41
C ARG A 180 0.73 -13.96 -15.66
N LEU A 181 -0.58 -13.88 -15.47
CA LEU A 181 -1.36 -14.96 -14.87
C LEU A 181 -1.25 -16.26 -15.68
N GLN A 182 -1.39 -16.20 -17.00
CA GLN A 182 -1.26 -17.37 -17.87
C GLN A 182 0.16 -17.95 -17.81
N ALA A 183 1.18 -17.10 -17.85
CA ALA A 183 2.58 -17.53 -17.76
C ALA A 183 2.88 -18.18 -16.39
N LEU A 184 2.34 -17.62 -15.31
CA LEU A 184 2.51 -18.16 -13.95
C LEU A 184 1.80 -19.51 -13.81
N ASP A 185 0.56 -19.63 -14.30
CA ASP A 185 -0.23 -20.86 -14.26
C ASP A 185 0.50 -21.99 -15.01
N ALA A 186 1.03 -21.71 -16.20
CA ALA A 186 1.81 -22.68 -16.98
C ALA A 186 3.09 -23.14 -16.27
N ARG A 187 3.78 -22.24 -15.55
CA ARG A 187 4.99 -22.58 -14.77
C ARG A 187 4.66 -23.48 -13.59
N MET A 188 3.58 -23.17 -12.86
CA MET A 188 3.14 -23.96 -11.70
C MET A 188 2.68 -25.37 -12.09
N GLU A 189 2.03 -25.51 -13.25
CA GLU A 189 1.65 -26.81 -13.82
C GLU A 189 2.86 -27.66 -14.22
N GLY A 190 3.96 -27.04 -14.65
CA GLY A 190 5.21 -27.73 -14.97
C GLY A 190 6.02 -28.18 -13.74
N GLU A 191 5.87 -27.51 -12.60
CA GLU A 191 6.56 -27.85 -11.34
C GLU A 191 5.86 -28.96 -10.55
N THR A 192 4.62 -29.30 -10.90
CA THR A 192 3.79 -30.30 -10.20
C THR A 192 3.82 -31.70 -10.82
N GLN A 193 4.72 -31.94 -11.78
CA GLN A 193 5.01 -33.25 -12.41
C GLN A 193 6.34 -33.82 -11.90
#